data_AF-A0A1B6CYN9-F1
#
_entry.id   AF-A0A1B6CYN9-F1
#
_cell.length_a   1.000
_cell.length_b   1.000
_cell.length_c   1.000
_cell.angle_alpha   90.00
_cell.angle_beta   90.00
_cell.angle_gamma   90.00
#
_symmetry.space_group_name_H-M   'P 1'
#
loop_
_entity.id
_entity.type
_entity.pdbx_description
1 polymer ?
#
loop_
_entity_poly.entity_id
_entity_poly.type
_entity_poly.pdbx_seq_one_letter_code
_entity_poly.pdbx_strand_id
1 'polypeptide(L)'
;STEGVNFTRTYGEVYTQIVESLQNKTFIVTTILSSPYCMRKDSSEKLTGNAQFEGYSLDLIFEISKILGFNYTFRLVPDNRYGSLNRETKEWDGMMKELLDQRADLAIADLTITYDREQAVDFTMPFMNLGISILYRKPLKQPPNLFSFLSPLSLDVWIYMATAYLGVSVLLFILARFSPYEWD
;
A
#
# COMPACT_ATOMS: atom_id res chain seq x y z
N SER A 1 36.44 -52.00 -4.24
CA SER A 1 36.40 -50.54 -4.23
C SER A 1 35.24 -50.13 -3.35
N THR A 2 35.52 -49.63 -2.15
CA THR A 2 34.56 -49.55 -1.03
C THR A 2 34.18 -48.12 -0.68
N GLU A 3 34.54 -47.16 -1.53
CA GLU A 3 34.09 -45.77 -1.39
C GLU A 3 32.77 -45.63 -2.13
N GLY A 4 31.67 -45.59 -1.38
CA GLY A 4 30.35 -45.27 -1.89
C GLY A 4 30.28 -43.81 -2.35
N VAL A 5 29.27 -43.47 -3.15
CA VAL A 5 29.05 -42.10 -3.63
C VAL A 5 28.68 -41.21 -2.43
N ASN A 6 29.42 -40.13 -2.23
CA ASN A 6 29.13 -39.12 -1.21
C ASN A 6 28.23 -38.03 -1.80
N PHE A 7 26.98 -37.94 -1.32
CA PHE A 7 26.00 -36.93 -1.75
C PHE A 7 25.93 -35.72 -0.81
N THR A 8 26.82 -35.63 0.18
CA THR A 8 26.82 -34.54 1.15
C THR A 8 27.43 -33.30 0.50
N ARG A 9 26.64 -32.24 0.40
CA ARG A 9 27.00 -31.03 -0.33
C ARG A 9 26.96 -29.83 0.61
N THR A 10 28.01 -29.01 0.57
CA THR A 10 28.08 -27.82 1.41
C THR A 10 27.29 -26.66 0.81
N TYR A 11 26.87 -25.71 1.65
CA TYR A 11 26.18 -24.50 1.19
C TYR A 11 26.99 -23.73 0.14
N GLY A 12 28.32 -23.62 0.32
CA GLY A 12 29.21 -22.94 -0.61
C GLY A 12 29.26 -23.62 -1.99
N GLU A 13 29.29 -24.94 -2.03
CA GLU A 13 29.23 -25.70 -3.29
C GLU A 13 27.89 -25.53 -4.00
N VAL A 14 26.78 -25.56 -3.26
CA VAL A 14 25.44 -25.32 -3.82
C VAL A 14 25.37 -23.91 -4.42
N TYR A 15 25.82 -22.91 -3.68
CA TYR A 15 25.82 -21.52 -4.14
C TYR A 15 26.66 -21.33 -5.41
N THR A 16 27.87 -21.89 -5.43
CA THR A 16 28.77 -21.81 -6.59
C THR A 16 28.10 -22.41 -7.83
N GLN A 17 27.45 -23.56 -7.70
CA GLN A 17 26.74 -24.18 -8.81
C GLN A 17 25.53 -23.38 -9.29
N ILE A 18 24.80 -22.74 -8.38
CA ILE A 18 23.69 -21.86 -8.77
C ILE A 18 24.24 -20.73 -9.63
N VAL A 19 25.29 -20.04 -9.17
CA VAL A 19 25.93 -18.96 -9.93
C VAL A 19 26.40 -19.46 -11.29
N GLU A 20 27.14 -20.57 -11.35
CA GLU A 20 27.60 -21.16 -12.62
C GLU A 20 26.43 -21.49 -13.57
N SER A 21 25.31 -21.97 -13.04
CA SER A 21 24.14 -22.35 -13.84
C SER A 21 23.35 -21.16 -14.39
N LEU A 22 23.47 -19.99 -13.77
CA LEU A 22 22.74 -18.77 -14.12
C LEU A 22 23.61 -17.76 -14.88
N GLN A 23 24.93 -17.87 -14.75
CA GLN A 23 25.87 -16.93 -15.36
C GLN A 23 25.71 -16.87 -16.87
N ASN A 24 25.69 -15.65 -17.43
CA ASN A 24 25.50 -15.35 -18.85
C ASN A 24 24.18 -15.81 -19.48
N LYS A 25 23.21 -16.31 -18.69
CA LYS A 25 21.85 -16.53 -19.18
C LYS A 25 21.11 -15.21 -19.28
N THR A 26 20.23 -15.09 -20.28
CA THR A 26 19.37 -13.91 -20.42
C THR A 26 17.94 -14.31 -20.12
N PHE A 27 17.35 -13.73 -19.08
CA PHE A 27 15.97 -13.98 -18.69
C PHE A 27 15.02 -12.91 -19.23
N ILE A 28 13.85 -13.34 -19.71
CA ILE A 28 12.73 -12.46 -20.03
C ILE A 28 11.95 -12.23 -18.75
N VAL A 29 11.97 -10.99 -18.26
CA VAL A 29 11.34 -10.61 -16.99
C VAL A 29 10.06 -9.84 -17.29
N THR A 30 8.91 -10.44 -17.00
CA THR A 30 7.63 -9.74 -17.10
C THR A 30 7.39 -8.87 -15.88
N THR A 31 6.82 -7.68 -16.10
CA THR A 31 6.49 -6.71 -15.06
C THR A 31 5.27 -5.89 -15.48
N ILE A 32 4.75 -5.10 -14.55
CA ILE A 32 3.59 -4.23 -14.74
C ILE A 32 3.92 -2.84 -14.21
N LEU A 33 3.36 -1.79 -14.83
CA LEU A 33 3.55 -0.43 -14.34
C LEU A 33 2.75 -0.22 -13.05
N SER A 34 3.46 -0.04 -11.94
CA SER A 34 2.90 0.22 -10.61
C SER A 34 3.86 1.10 -9.83
N SER A 35 3.44 2.31 -9.44
CA SER A 35 4.28 3.20 -8.63
C SER A 35 4.26 2.78 -7.16
N PRO A 36 5.42 2.72 -6.45
CA PRO A 36 6.78 3.09 -6.86
C PRO A 36 7.65 1.91 -7.33
N TYR A 37 7.05 0.77 -7.67
CA TYR A 37 7.74 -0.50 -7.95
C TYR A 37 8.33 -0.58 -9.36
N CYS A 38 7.56 -0.19 -10.37
CA CYS A 38 7.95 -0.11 -11.77
C CYS A 38 7.24 1.08 -12.43
N MET A 39 8.03 2.03 -12.90
CA MET A 39 7.61 3.30 -13.48
C MET A 39 8.39 3.53 -14.76
N ARG A 40 7.80 4.31 -15.67
CA ARG A 40 8.55 4.82 -16.83
C ARG A 40 9.33 6.04 -16.38
N LYS A 41 10.60 6.13 -16.80
CA LYS A 41 11.39 7.36 -16.64
C LYS A 41 10.80 8.51 -17.46
N ASP A 42 11.01 9.74 -17.01
CA ASP A 42 10.60 10.94 -17.74
C ASP A 42 11.16 10.99 -19.17
N SER A 43 12.41 10.54 -19.36
CA SER A 43 13.05 10.47 -20.66
C SER A 43 12.87 9.12 -21.38
N SER A 44 11.86 8.33 -21.03
CA SER A 44 11.68 6.97 -21.54
C SER A 44 11.61 6.87 -23.06
N GLU A 45 11.08 7.89 -23.76
CA GLU A 45 11.01 7.93 -25.23
C GLU A 45 12.38 7.93 -25.91
N LYS A 46 13.42 8.47 -25.24
CA LYS A 46 14.79 8.52 -25.76
C LYS A 46 15.61 7.30 -25.37
N LEU A 47 15.12 6.50 -24.43
CA LEU A 47 15.80 5.33 -23.89
C LEU A 47 15.27 4.07 -24.58
N THR A 48 16.06 3.00 -24.56
CA THR A 48 15.68 1.70 -25.15
C THR A 48 15.89 0.57 -24.15
N GLY A 49 15.09 -0.49 -24.29
CA GLY A 49 15.15 -1.66 -23.42
C GLY A 49 14.93 -1.32 -21.94
N ASN A 50 15.73 -1.93 -21.07
CA ASN A 50 15.57 -1.82 -19.62
C ASN A 50 15.75 -0.39 -19.10
N ALA A 51 16.51 0.45 -19.80
CA ALA A 51 16.80 1.81 -19.36
C ALA A 51 15.55 2.70 -19.28
N GLN A 52 14.47 2.34 -19.99
CA GLN A 52 13.19 3.07 -20.00
C GLN A 52 12.47 3.08 -18.66
N PHE A 53 12.82 2.16 -17.76
CA PHE A 53 12.08 1.91 -16.54
C PHE A 53 12.93 2.20 -15.30
N GLU A 54 12.26 2.59 -14.21
CA GLU A 54 12.82 2.76 -12.87
C GLU A 54 11.84 2.33 -11.80
N GLY A 55 12.33 2.04 -10.60
CA GLY A 55 11.47 1.71 -9.46
C GLY A 55 12.07 0.63 -8.58
N TYR A 56 11.47 0.46 -7.40
CA TYR A 56 11.97 -0.41 -6.35
C TYR A 56 12.22 -1.86 -6.82
N SER A 57 11.27 -2.43 -7.57
CA SER A 57 11.38 -3.80 -8.05
C SER A 57 12.47 -3.96 -9.12
N LEU A 58 12.73 -2.91 -9.90
CA LEU A 58 13.75 -2.96 -10.95
C LEU A 58 15.16 -2.85 -10.37
N ASP A 59 15.33 -2.05 -9.32
CA ASP A 59 16.58 -1.99 -8.56
C ASP A 59 16.85 -3.33 -7.85
N LEU A 60 15.81 -3.99 -7.34
CA LEU A 60 15.94 -5.29 -6.69
C LEU A 60 16.50 -6.36 -7.65
N ILE A 61 15.91 -6.53 -8.84
CA ILE A 61 16.42 -7.52 -9.80
C ILE A 61 17.80 -7.14 -10.35
N PHE A 62 18.11 -5.85 -10.47
CA PHE A 62 19.43 -5.40 -10.86
C PHE A 62 20.51 -5.82 -9.86
N GLU A 63 20.25 -5.69 -8.55
CA GLU A 63 21.17 -6.17 -7.53
C GLU A 63 21.26 -7.70 -7.50
N ILE A 64 20.14 -8.42 -7.69
CA ILE A 64 20.14 -9.88 -7.81
C ILE A 64 20.96 -10.34 -9.03
N SER A 65 20.84 -9.64 -10.16
CA SER A 65 21.56 -9.99 -11.39
C SER A 65 23.06 -9.78 -11.25
N LYS A 66 23.51 -8.75 -10.50
CA LYS A 66 24.93 -8.56 -10.18
C LYS A 66 25.49 -9.69 -9.33
N ILE A 67 24.72 -10.17 -8.36
CA ILE A 67 25.14 -11.24 -7.45
C ILE A 67 25.25 -12.58 -8.22
N LEU A 68 24.28 -12.87 -9.08
CA LEU A 68 24.17 -14.16 -9.77
C LEU A 68 24.76 -14.19 -11.19
N GLY A 69 25.12 -13.02 -11.74
CA GLY A 69 25.78 -12.90 -13.04
C GLY A 69 24.89 -13.19 -14.26
N PHE A 70 23.56 -13.10 -14.13
CA PHE A 70 22.64 -13.24 -15.26
C PHE A 70 22.32 -11.88 -15.91
N ASN A 71 21.93 -11.94 -17.17
CA ASN A 71 21.37 -10.83 -17.91
C ASN A 71 19.85 -10.93 -17.93
N TYR A 72 19.15 -9.83 -18.16
CA TYR A 72 17.70 -9.85 -18.26
C TYR A 72 17.16 -8.75 -19.18
N THR A 73 15.95 -8.94 -19.69
CA THR A 73 15.20 -7.94 -20.44
C THR A 73 13.82 -7.76 -19.86
N PHE A 74 13.40 -6.51 -19.66
CA PHE A 74 12.07 -6.22 -19.16
C PHE A 74 11.04 -6.27 -20.29
N ARG A 75 9.90 -6.89 -19.99
CA ARG A 75 8.71 -6.86 -20.81
C ARG A 75 7.53 -6.42 -19.96
N LEU A 76 6.78 -5.42 -20.46
CA LEU A 76 5.50 -5.10 -19.84
C LEU A 76 4.46 -6.15 -20.23
N VAL A 77 3.71 -6.62 -19.24
CA VAL A 77 2.60 -7.53 -19.47
C VAL A 77 1.58 -6.88 -20.43
N PRO A 78 1.20 -7.54 -21.54
CA PRO A 78 0.42 -6.89 -22.61
C PRO A 78 -0.98 -6.42 -22.19
N ASP A 79 -1.63 -7.15 -21.29
CA ASP A 79 -3.00 -6.86 -20.84
C ASP A 79 -3.05 -5.97 -19.58
N ASN A 80 -1.89 -5.56 -19.07
CA ASN A 80 -1.74 -4.78 -17.84
C ASN A 80 -2.44 -5.42 -16.62
N ARG A 81 -2.41 -6.75 -16.51
CA ARG A 81 -2.96 -7.50 -15.38
C ARG A 81 -1.91 -8.31 -14.65
N TYR A 82 -2.08 -8.43 -13.33
CA TYR A 82 -1.22 -9.28 -12.51
C TYR A 82 -1.40 -10.77 -12.80
N GLY A 83 -2.64 -11.18 -13.06
CA GLY A 83 -3.01 -12.56 -13.27
C GLY A 83 -4.05 -13.03 -12.26
N SER A 84 -5.19 -13.44 -12.78
CA SER A 84 -6.36 -13.94 -12.08
C SER A 84 -6.87 -15.19 -12.78
N LEU A 85 -7.25 -16.20 -12.01
CA LEU A 85 -7.84 -17.41 -12.55
C LEU A 85 -9.32 -17.17 -12.90
N ASN A 86 -9.67 -17.30 -14.17
CA ASN A 86 -11.05 -17.36 -14.58
C ASN A 86 -11.65 -18.71 -14.14
N ARG A 87 -12.64 -18.68 -13.25
CA ARG A 87 -13.22 -19.90 -12.67
C ARG A 87 -14.07 -20.72 -13.64
N GLU A 88 -14.58 -20.09 -14.70
CA GLU A 88 -15.41 -20.72 -15.73
C GLU A 88 -14.53 -21.38 -16.79
N THR A 89 -13.60 -20.62 -17.37
CA THR A 89 -12.72 -21.14 -18.43
C THR A 89 -11.52 -21.93 -17.90
N LYS A 90 -11.22 -21.81 -16.60
CA LYS A 90 -10.01 -22.33 -15.93
C LYS A 90 -8.70 -21.79 -16.51
N GLU A 91 -8.74 -20.64 -17.16
CA GLU A 91 -7.55 -20.00 -17.70
C GLU A 91 -7.05 -18.86 -16.82
N TRP A 92 -5.72 -18.69 -16.79
CA TRP A 92 -5.07 -17.52 -16.22
C TRP A 92 -4.98 -16.39 -17.25
N ASP A 93 -4.92 -15.15 -16.75
CA ASP A 93 -4.55 -13.95 -17.51
C ASP A 93 -3.26 -13.31 -16.95
N GLY A 94 -2.86 -12.15 -17.47
CA GLY A 94 -1.78 -11.34 -16.91
C GLY A 94 -0.41 -12.00 -16.91
N MET A 95 0.42 -11.56 -15.96
CA MET A 95 1.78 -12.08 -15.77
C MET A 95 1.77 -13.57 -15.44
N MET A 96 0.77 -14.06 -14.71
CA MET A 96 0.59 -15.48 -14.43
C MET A 96 0.48 -16.31 -15.72
N LYS A 97 -0.33 -15.85 -16.70
CA LYS A 97 -0.42 -16.52 -18.01
C LYS A 97 0.90 -16.49 -18.76
N GLU A 98 1.63 -15.37 -18.71
CA GLU A 98 2.94 -15.29 -19.38
C GLU A 98 3.96 -16.27 -18.82
N LEU A 99 3.96 -16.52 -17.51
CA LEU A 99 4.82 -17.53 -16.89
C LEU A 99 4.39 -18.95 -17.27
N LEU A 100 3.10 -19.24 -17.21
CA LEU A 100 2.57 -20.57 -17.54
C LEU A 100 2.79 -20.93 -19.01
N ASP A 101 2.66 -19.97 -19.91
CA ASP A 101 2.89 -20.14 -21.35
C ASP A 101 4.38 -20.04 -21.72
N GLN A 102 5.29 -19.91 -20.73
CA GLN A 102 6.74 -19.73 -20.93
C GLN A 102 7.08 -18.56 -21.87
N ARG A 103 6.24 -17.51 -21.87
CA ARG A 103 6.47 -16.25 -22.60
C ARG A 103 7.37 -15.29 -21.81
N ALA A 104 7.48 -15.51 -20.51
CA ALA A 104 8.44 -14.89 -19.61
C ALA A 104 9.04 -15.96 -18.70
N ASP A 105 10.30 -15.79 -18.30
CA ASP A 105 11.01 -16.72 -17.43
C ASP A 105 10.82 -16.38 -15.94
N LEU A 106 10.60 -15.10 -15.65
CA LEU A 106 10.42 -14.57 -14.30
C LEU A 106 9.42 -13.42 -14.32
N ALA A 107 8.64 -13.28 -13.24
CA ALA A 107 7.84 -12.09 -13.00
C ALA A 107 8.41 -11.31 -11.81
N ILE A 108 8.57 -10.00 -11.96
CA ILE A 108 8.90 -9.12 -10.84
C ILE A 108 7.94 -7.93 -10.78
N ALA A 109 7.18 -7.87 -9.70
CA ALA A 109 6.16 -6.87 -9.44
C ALA A 109 5.78 -6.88 -7.97
N ASP A 110 4.90 -5.96 -7.57
CA ASP A 110 4.12 -5.98 -6.34
C ASP A 110 3.01 -7.07 -6.37
N LEU A 111 3.39 -8.29 -6.75
CA LEU A 111 2.48 -9.42 -6.90
C LEU A 111 2.23 -10.10 -5.55
N THR A 112 0.99 -10.03 -5.06
CA THR A 112 0.58 -10.74 -3.85
C THR A 112 0.58 -12.25 -4.06
N ILE A 113 1.25 -12.97 -3.17
CA ILE A 113 1.21 -14.44 -3.09
C ILE A 113 -0.16 -14.87 -2.55
N THR A 114 -0.92 -15.60 -3.36
CA THR A 114 -2.24 -16.14 -2.99
C THR A 114 -2.27 -17.64 -3.25
N TYR A 115 -3.16 -18.37 -2.56
CA TYR A 115 -3.28 -19.82 -2.69
C TYR A 115 -3.51 -20.30 -4.14
N ASP A 116 -4.34 -19.59 -4.91
CA ASP A 116 -4.58 -19.95 -6.31
C ASP A 116 -3.32 -19.76 -7.16
N ARG A 117 -2.53 -18.70 -6.90
CA ARG A 117 -1.31 -18.41 -7.66
C ARG A 117 -0.18 -19.37 -7.31
N GLU A 118 0.00 -19.67 -6.02
CA GLU A 118 1.02 -20.59 -5.52
C GLU A 118 0.83 -22.02 -6.03
N GLN A 119 -0.41 -22.43 -6.34
CA GLN A 119 -0.68 -23.70 -7.00
C GLN A 119 -0.29 -23.73 -8.48
N ALA A 120 -0.18 -22.57 -9.13
CA ALA A 120 0.08 -22.47 -10.57
C ALA A 120 1.55 -22.18 -10.89
N VAL A 121 2.23 -21.39 -10.04
CA VAL A 121 3.65 -21.03 -10.21
C VAL A 121 4.37 -21.05 -8.86
N ASP A 122 5.66 -21.30 -8.90
CA ASP A 122 6.51 -21.23 -7.71
C ASP A 122 6.84 -19.77 -7.36
N PHE A 123 6.85 -19.46 -6.07
CA PHE A 123 7.23 -18.16 -5.53
C PHE A 123 8.54 -18.24 -4.75
N THR A 124 9.29 -17.13 -4.74
CA THR A 124 10.39 -16.94 -3.79
C THR A 124 9.84 -16.63 -2.40
N MET A 125 10.74 -16.55 -1.41
CA MET A 125 10.38 -15.90 -0.15
C MET A 125 9.97 -14.45 -0.42
N PRO A 126 8.91 -13.94 0.24
CA PRO A 126 8.46 -12.58 0.05
C PRO A 126 9.53 -11.60 0.52
N PHE A 127 9.82 -10.58 -0.30
CA PHE A 127 10.80 -9.53 0.04
C PHE A 127 10.19 -8.35 0.81
N MET A 128 8.86 -8.27 0.90
CA MET A 128 8.12 -7.21 1.59
C MET A 128 6.86 -7.78 2.24
N ASN A 129 6.64 -7.43 3.51
CA ASN A 129 5.41 -7.77 4.22
C ASN A 129 4.45 -6.58 4.18
N LEU A 130 3.29 -6.77 3.59
CA LEU A 130 2.21 -5.78 3.51
C LEU A 130 0.97 -6.30 4.24
N GLY A 131 0.18 -5.37 4.76
CA GLY A 131 -1.10 -5.65 5.41
C GLY A 131 -2.21 -4.76 4.87
N ILE A 132 -3.46 -5.16 5.10
CA ILE A 132 -4.63 -4.35 4.72
C ILE A 132 -4.68 -3.13 5.65
N SER A 133 -4.78 -1.93 5.07
CA SER A 133 -4.96 -0.68 5.81
C SER A 133 -6.14 0.12 5.25
N ILE A 134 -6.76 0.95 6.11
CA ILE A 134 -7.87 1.82 5.72
C ILE A 134 -7.33 3.24 5.55
N LEU A 135 -7.38 3.75 4.33
CA LEU A 135 -7.10 5.14 4.03
C LEU A 135 -8.39 5.96 4.15
N TYR A 136 -8.40 6.97 5.03
CA TYR A 136 -9.50 7.92 5.14
C TYR A 136 -8.99 9.36 5.12
N ARG A 137 -9.86 10.28 4.71
CA ARG A 137 -9.52 11.70 4.62
C ARG A 137 -9.20 12.24 6.02
N LYS A 138 -8.04 12.91 6.15
CA LYS A 138 -7.69 13.64 7.37
C LYS A 138 -8.82 14.62 7.73
N PRO A 139 -9.36 14.58 8.95
CA PRO A 139 -10.43 15.49 9.35
C PRO A 139 -9.91 16.93 9.26
N LEU A 140 -10.70 17.79 8.61
CA LEU A 140 -10.42 19.22 8.59
C LEU A 140 -10.66 19.75 10.01
N LYS A 141 -9.64 20.41 10.59
CA LYS A 141 -9.84 21.17 11.83
C LYS A 141 -10.80 22.31 11.50
N GLN A 142 -11.99 22.30 12.10
CA GLN A 142 -12.92 23.42 12.00
C GLN A 142 -12.24 24.67 12.61
N PRO A 143 -12.43 25.86 12.04
CA PRO A 143 -11.94 27.09 12.66
C PRO A 143 -12.53 27.23 14.07
N PRO A 144 -11.81 27.84 15.02
CA PRO A 144 -12.31 28.00 16.38
C PRO A 144 -13.63 28.78 16.35
N ASN A 145 -14.69 28.20 16.93
CA ASN A 145 -15.96 28.89 17.07
C ASN A 145 -15.80 30.01 18.10
N LEU A 146 -16.07 31.25 17.72
CA LEU A 146 -16.00 32.44 18.59
C LEU A 146 -16.89 32.30 19.84
N PHE A 147 -17.98 31.54 19.73
CA PHE A 147 -18.91 31.26 20.82
C PHE A 147 -18.73 29.87 21.45
N SER A 148 -17.55 29.25 21.27
CA SER A 148 -17.23 27.97 21.91
C SER A 148 -17.30 28.03 23.44
N PHE A 149 -17.15 29.21 24.05
CA PHE A 149 -17.34 29.39 25.50
C PHE A 149 -18.82 29.30 25.94
N LEU A 150 -19.78 29.46 25.02
CA LEU A 150 -21.22 29.29 25.30
C LEU A 150 -21.67 27.84 25.16
N SER A 151 -20.87 26.98 24.50
CA SER A 151 -21.20 25.57 24.24
C SER A 151 -21.35 24.67 25.49
N PRO A 152 -20.75 24.97 26.67
CA PRO A 152 -20.94 24.14 27.85
C PRO A 152 -22.39 24.15 28.40
N LEU A 153 -23.20 25.16 28.04
CA LEU A 153 -24.59 25.29 28.47
C LEU A 153 -25.53 25.18 27.27
N SER A 154 -26.64 24.44 27.41
CA SER A 154 -27.65 24.35 26.36
C SER A 154 -28.41 25.67 26.19
N LEU A 155 -28.99 25.89 25.02
CA LEU A 155 -29.80 27.07 24.72
C LEU A 155 -30.96 27.23 25.71
N ASP A 156 -31.55 26.12 26.17
CA ASP A 156 -32.62 26.14 27.17
C ASP A 156 -32.14 26.73 28.50
N VAL A 157 -30.94 26.38 28.96
CA VAL A 157 -30.36 26.94 30.20
C VAL A 157 -30.14 28.43 30.06
N TRP A 158 -29.68 28.90 28.89
CA TRP A 158 -29.57 30.33 28.60
C TRP A 158 -30.91 31.06 28.66
N ILE A 159 -31.97 30.48 28.09
CA ILE A 159 -33.33 31.03 28.16
C ILE A 159 -33.85 31.05 29.61
N TYR A 160 -33.65 29.96 30.37
CA TYR A 160 -34.07 29.91 31.76
C TYR A 160 -33.33 30.93 32.62
N MET A 161 -32.03 31.13 32.39
CA MET A 161 -31.25 32.15 33.09
C MET A 161 -31.76 33.57 32.77
N ALA A 162 -32.07 33.86 31.50
CA ALA A 162 -32.60 35.15 31.09
C ALA A 162 -34.02 35.41 31.66
N THR A 163 -34.90 34.41 31.61
CA THR A 163 -36.26 34.52 32.15
C THR A 163 -36.28 34.61 33.68
N ALA A 164 -35.42 33.86 34.37
CA ALA A 164 -35.24 33.97 35.82
C ALA A 164 -34.72 35.36 36.21
N TYR A 165 -33.74 35.90 35.48
CA TYR A 165 -33.23 37.26 35.71
C TYR A 165 -34.32 38.33 35.56
N LEU A 166 -35.13 38.25 34.49
CA LEU A 166 -36.26 39.15 34.29
C LEU A 166 -37.33 38.98 35.39
N GLY A 167 -37.65 37.75 35.77
CA GLY A 167 -38.62 37.44 36.82
C GLY A 167 -38.22 38.01 38.18
N VAL A 168 -36.96 37.83 38.60
CA VAL A 168 -36.42 38.40 39.83
C VAL A 168 -36.43 39.93 39.77
N SER A 169 -36.07 40.53 38.64
CA SER A 169 -36.07 41.99 38.48
C SER A 169 -37.48 42.58 38.61
N VAL A 170 -38.49 41.95 38.00
CA VAL A 170 -39.90 42.37 38.12
C VAL A 170 -40.40 42.19 39.56
N LEU A 171 -40.06 41.08 40.21
CA LEU A 171 -40.44 40.84 41.60
C LEU A 171 -39.86 41.92 42.53
N LEU A 172 -38.57 42.25 42.38
CA LEU A 172 -37.91 43.31 43.14
C LEU A 172 -38.55 44.68 42.87
N PHE A 173 -38.91 45.00 41.63
CA PHE A 173 -39.60 46.25 41.29
C PHE A 173 -40.96 46.36 41.97
N ILE A 174 -41.74 45.28 41.97
CA ILE A 174 -43.05 45.22 42.64
C ILE A 174 -42.88 45.38 44.15
N LEU A 175 -41.95 44.65 44.76
CA LEU A 175 -41.66 44.75 46.20
C LEU A 175 -41.26 46.18 46.59
N ALA A 176 -40.32 46.79 45.86
CA ALA A 176 -39.91 48.17 46.10
C ALA A 176 -41.06 49.18 45.99
N ARG A 177 -42.11 48.89 45.21
CA ARG A 177 -43.30 49.75 45.11
C ARG A 177 -44.31 49.52 46.24
N PHE A 178 -44.40 48.30 46.77
CA PHE A 178 -45.32 47.92 47.85
C PHE A 178 -44.73 48.04 49.26
N SER A 179 -43.41 48.20 49.41
CA SER A 179 -42.76 48.56 50.68
C SER A 179 -42.36 50.05 50.72
N PRO A 180 -43.31 50.99 50.84
CA PRO A 180 -42.99 52.43 50.95
C PRO A 180 -42.29 52.83 52.26
N TYR A 181 -42.01 51.89 53.17
CA TYR A 181 -41.48 52.16 54.52
C TYR A 181 -39.98 51.86 54.70
N GLU A 182 -39.22 51.62 53.63
CA GLU A 182 -37.75 51.42 53.69
C GLU A 182 -36.95 52.61 53.12
N TRP A 183 -37.62 53.73 52.82
CA TRP A 183 -36.98 54.98 52.36
C TRP A 183 -36.89 56.07 53.47
N ASP A 184 -36.98 55.67 54.74
CA ASP A 184 -36.52 56.45 55.90
C ASP A 184 -35.34 55.73 56.59
#